data_AF-N1ZQ26-F1
#
_entry.id   AF-N1ZQ26-F1
#
_cell.length_a   1.000
_cell.length_b   1.000
_cell.length_c   1.000
_cell.angle_alpha   90.00
_cell.angle_beta   90.00
_cell.angle_gamma   90.00
#
_symmetry.space_group_name_H-M   'P 1'
#
loop_
_entity.id
_entity.type
_entity.pdbx_description
1 polymer ?
#
loop_
_entity_poly.entity_id
_entity_poly.type
_entity_poly.pdbx_seq_one_letter_code
_entity_poly.pdbx_strand_id
1 'polypeptide(L)'
;MVKNTLNKKSEKKNLKLHQLDIYKDIVQTGMNNLSNYDMQIIDDNAEYLEKLYKANQPAYDILFENMKNADSPEERADIRKTIIEIQRNSCSKDTENKEFYSKCQESHTDNIFQIFKCVSYVLTVVVREALIYKLLSKKGYI
;
A
#
# COMPACT_ATOMS: atom_id res chain seq x y z
N MET A 1 24.73 42.82 26.18
CA MET A 1 24.46 42.26 24.83
C MET A 1 23.96 40.79 24.87
N VAL A 2 23.13 40.41 25.86
CA VAL A 2 22.76 38.99 26.15
C VAL A 2 21.32 38.63 25.74
N LYS A 3 20.43 39.62 25.58
CA LYS A 3 19.01 39.41 25.26
C LYS A 3 18.76 38.84 23.85
N ASN A 4 19.59 39.18 22.86
CA ASN A 4 19.42 38.70 21.47
C ASN A 4 19.74 37.21 21.29
N THR A 5 20.60 36.64 22.12
CA THR A 5 21.05 35.24 21.99
C THR A 5 20.05 34.25 22.60
N LEU A 6 19.37 34.65 23.68
CA LEU A 6 18.30 33.87 24.31
C LEU A 6 17.07 33.75 23.39
N ASN A 7 16.70 34.85 22.72
CA ASN A 7 15.54 34.87 21.81
C ASN A 7 15.73 33.92 20.62
N LYS A 8 16.90 33.99 19.96
CA LYS A 8 17.30 33.08 18.87
C LYS A 8 17.33 31.60 19.25
N LYS A 9 17.69 31.28 20.50
CA LYS A 9 17.73 29.89 20.99
C LYS A 9 16.32 29.33 21.20
N SER A 10 15.39 30.17 21.68
CA SER A 10 13.98 29.80 21.84
C SER A 10 13.28 29.63 20.48
N GLU A 11 13.55 30.52 19.52
CA GLU A 11 13.05 30.42 18.15
C GLU A 11 13.53 29.14 17.46
N LYS A 12 14.81 28.78 17.62
CA LYS A 12 15.35 27.52 17.09
C LYS A 12 14.70 26.28 17.69
N LYS A 13 14.30 26.34 18.96
CA LYS A 13 13.63 25.24 19.66
C LYS A 13 12.18 25.11 19.20
N ASN A 14 11.47 26.22 19.03
CA ASN A 14 10.13 26.26 18.44
C ASN A 14 10.12 25.75 17.00
N LEU A 15 11.10 26.14 16.19
CA LEU A 15 11.23 25.66 14.80
C LEU A 15 11.41 24.14 14.74
N LYS A 16 12.23 23.58 15.64
CA LYS A 16 12.43 22.12 15.74
C LYS A 16 11.17 21.38 16.19
N LEU A 17 10.42 21.94 17.14
CA LEU A 17 9.15 21.36 17.61
C LEU A 17 8.11 21.35 16.48
N HIS A 18 7.98 22.47 15.76
CA HIS A 18 7.10 22.56 14.60
C HIS A 18 7.49 21.57 13.49
N GLN A 19 8.78 21.40 13.22
CA GLN A 19 9.25 20.37 12.28
C GLN A 19 8.89 18.96 12.73
N LEU A 20 9.04 18.66 14.02
CA LEU A 20 8.65 17.38 14.62
C LEU A 20 7.16 17.08 14.45
N ASP A 21 6.30 18.08 14.65
CA ASP A 21 4.85 17.95 14.46
C ASP A 21 4.53 17.67 12.99
N ILE A 22 5.13 18.40 12.05
CA ILE A 22 4.98 18.15 10.60
C ILE A 22 5.42 16.73 10.25
N TYR A 23 6.57 16.27 10.75
CA TYR A 23 7.05 14.92 10.47
C TYR A 23 6.12 13.85 11.05
N LYS A 24 5.56 14.07 12.23
CA LYS A 24 4.59 13.17 12.86
C LYS A 24 3.30 13.08 12.03
N ASP A 25 2.80 14.21 11.54
CA ASP A 25 1.60 14.27 10.69
C ASP A 25 1.83 13.56 9.34
N ILE A 26 3.02 13.74 8.73
CA ILE A 26 3.40 13.03 7.51
C ILE A 26 3.48 11.52 7.75
N VAL A 27 4.05 11.08 8.87
CA VAL A 27 4.12 9.65 9.22
C VAL A 27 2.71 9.08 9.43
N GLN A 28 1.86 9.76 10.18
CA GLN A 28 0.50 9.30 10.45
C GLN A 28 -0.34 9.24 9.16
N THR A 29 -0.24 10.27 8.32
CA THR A 29 -0.91 10.32 7.02
C THR A 29 -0.40 9.21 6.11
N GLY A 30 0.92 9.00 6.05
CA GLY A 30 1.52 7.90 5.29
C GLY A 30 1.05 6.52 5.75
N MET A 31 0.98 6.28 7.06
CA MET A 31 0.49 5.02 7.63
C MET A 31 -0.99 4.78 7.33
N ASN A 32 -1.83 5.81 7.43
CA ASN A 32 -3.25 5.72 7.07
C ASN A 32 -3.42 5.43 5.58
N ASN A 33 -2.62 6.07 4.73
CA ASN A 33 -2.65 5.84 3.28
C ASN A 33 -2.20 4.42 2.91
N LEU A 34 -1.22 3.85 3.62
CA LEU A 34 -0.84 2.43 3.49
C LEU A 34 -2.00 1.50 3.80
N SER A 35 -2.66 1.71 4.95
CA SER A 35 -3.78 0.87 5.37
C SER A 35 -4.97 0.95 4.41
N ASN A 36 -5.23 2.13 3.84
CA ASN A 36 -6.30 2.32 2.86
C ASN A 36 -5.93 1.69 1.50
N TYR A 37 -4.66 1.74 1.12
CA TYR A 37 -4.17 1.12 -0.11
C TYR A 37 -4.28 -0.40 -0.07
N ASP A 38 -3.91 -1.04 1.05
CA ASP A 38 -4.05 -2.49 1.21
C ASP A 38 -5.52 -2.95 1.12
N MET A 39 -6.46 -2.17 1.68
CA MET A 39 -7.89 -2.43 1.54
C MET A 39 -8.38 -2.21 0.09
N GLN A 40 -7.94 -1.14 -0.56
CA GLN A 40 -8.35 -0.82 -1.92
C GLN A 40 -7.90 -1.88 -2.94
N ILE A 41 -6.69 -2.45 -2.79
CA ILE A 41 -6.24 -3.59 -3.62
C ILE A 41 -7.17 -4.79 -3.46
N ILE A 42 -7.59 -5.10 -2.24
CA ILE A 42 -8.44 -6.26 -1.96
C ILE A 42 -9.82 -6.04 -2.60
N ASP A 43 -10.39 -4.85 -2.44
CA ASP A 43 -11.70 -4.49 -2.99
C ASP A 43 -11.68 -4.44 -4.53
N ASP A 44 -10.67 -3.80 -5.12
CA ASP A 44 -10.52 -3.71 -6.58
C ASP A 44 -10.32 -5.11 -7.20
N ASN A 45 -9.58 -5.99 -6.52
CA ASN A 45 -9.45 -7.40 -6.93
C ASN A 45 -10.79 -8.14 -6.86
N ALA A 46 -11.55 -7.96 -5.79
CA ALA A 46 -12.84 -8.63 -5.62
C ALA A 46 -13.84 -8.18 -6.69
N GLU A 47 -13.95 -6.87 -6.94
CA GLU A 47 -14.82 -6.31 -7.96
C GLU A 47 -14.41 -6.77 -9.38
N TYR A 48 -13.11 -6.83 -9.66
CA TYR A 48 -12.59 -7.31 -10.93
C TYR A 48 -12.93 -8.78 -11.20
N LEU A 49 -12.70 -9.64 -10.21
CA LEU A 49 -13.05 -11.06 -10.30
C LEU A 49 -14.56 -11.25 -10.52
N GLU A 50 -15.38 -10.43 -9.85
CA GLU A 50 -16.83 -10.45 -10.04
C GLU A 50 -17.23 -10.01 -11.46
N LYS A 51 -16.59 -8.98 -12.03
CA LYS A 51 -16.83 -8.54 -13.42
C LYS A 51 -16.43 -9.60 -14.44
N LEU A 52 -15.28 -10.25 -14.27
CA LEU A 52 -14.85 -11.36 -15.12
C LEU A 52 -15.83 -12.54 -15.06
N TYR A 53 -16.28 -12.86 -13.85
CA TYR A 53 -17.27 -13.90 -13.64
C TYR A 53 -18.60 -13.56 -14.35
N LYS A 54 -19.14 -12.35 -14.14
CA LYS A 54 -20.36 -11.86 -14.80
C LYS A 54 -20.24 -11.81 -16.33
N ALA A 55 -19.09 -11.41 -16.86
CA ALA A 55 -18.86 -11.36 -18.31
C ALA A 55 -18.86 -12.76 -18.96
N ASN A 56 -18.37 -13.77 -18.24
CA ASN A 56 -18.35 -15.15 -18.70
C ASN A 56 -19.64 -15.93 -18.34
N GLN A 57 -20.48 -15.41 -17.45
CA GLN A 57 -21.72 -16.04 -16.97
C GLN A 57 -22.60 -16.56 -18.11
N PRO A 58 -22.94 -15.77 -19.16
CA PRO A 58 -23.82 -16.23 -20.21
C PRO A 58 -23.21 -17.39 -21.01
N ALA A 59 -21.89 -17.38 -21.19
CA ALA A 59 -21.17 -18.46 -21.87
C ALA A 59 -21.16 -19.74 -21.01
N TYR A 60 -20.98 -19.60 -19.69
CA TYR A 60 -21.08 -20.74 -18.77
C TYR A 60 -22.49 -21.31 -18.71
N ASP A 61 -23.52 -20.47 -18.65
CA ASP A 61 -24.91 -20.92 -18.61
C ASP A 61 -25.28 -21.76 -19.85
N ILE A 62 -24.87 -21.30 -21.04
CA ILE A 62 -25.06 -22.05 -22.29
C ILE A 62 -24.27 -23.38 -22.26
N LEU A 63 -23.02 -23.37 -21.81
CA LEU A 63 -22.19 -24.57 -21.76
C LEU A 63 -22.71 -25.59 -20.72
N PHE A 64 -23.27 -25.13 -19.60
CA PHE A 64 -23.89 -26.01 -18.61
C PHE A 64 -25.19 -26.63 -19.13
N GLU A 65 -26.04 -25.86 -19.81
CA GLU A 65 -27.24 -26.40 -20.47
C GLU A 65 -26.87 -27.38 -21.59
N ASN A 66 -25.86 -27.07 -22.40
CA ASN A 66 -25.36 -28.00 -23.41
C ASN A 66 -24.79 -29.29 -22.78
N MET A 67 -24.15 -29.20 -21.61
CA MET A 67 -23.64 -30.39 -20.91
C MET A 67 -24.76 -31.27 -20.34
N LYS A 68 -25.87 -30.66 -19.89
CA LYS A 68 -27.07 -31.39 -19.44
C LYS A 68 -27.77 -32.10 -20.60
N ASN A 69 -27.81 -31.47 -21.77
CA ASN A 69 -28.45 -31.99 -22.97
C ASN A 69 -27.51 -32.86 -23.83
N ALA A 70 -26.25 -33.04 -23.43
CA ALA A 70 -25.29 -33.84 -24.16
C ALA A 70 -25.61 -35.34 -24.04
N ASP A 71 -25.75 -35.99 -25.20
CA ASP A 71 -26.16 -37.39 -25.35
C ASP A 71 -24.98 -38.35 -25.25
N SER A 72 -23.75 -37.85 -25.37
CA SER A 72 -22.53 -38.66 -25.32
C SER A 72 -21.51 -38.21 -24.27
N PRO A 73 -20.69 -39.14 -23.74
CA PRO A 73 -19.55 -38.79 -22.88
C PRO A 73 -18.51 -37.91 -23.59
N GLU A 74 -18.34 -38.08 -24.90
CA GLU A 74 -17.39 -37.31 -25.72
C GLU A 74 -17.82 -35.85 -25.86
N GLU A 75 -19.11 -35.57 -26.12
CA GLU A 75 -19.63 -34.19 -26.12
C GLU A 75 -19.46 -33.51 -24.75
N ARG A 76 -19.70 -34.24 -23.65
CA ARG A 76 -19.46 -33.70 -22.30
C ARG A 76 -17.98 -33.40 -22.05
N ALA A 77 -17.07 -34.20 -22.60
CA ALA A 77 -15.63 -33.98 -22.48
C ALA A 77 -15.18 -32.73 -23.26
N ASP A 78 -15.70 -32.53 -24.48
CA ASP A 78 -15.41 -31.35 -25.30
C ASP A 78 -15.96 -30.07 -24.66
N ILE A 79 -17.19 -30.10 -24.13
CA ILE A 79 -17.76 -28.95 -23.41
C ILE A 79 -16.93 -28.61 -22.16
N ARG A 80 -16.44 -29.61 -21.40
CA ARG A 80 -15.52 -29.38 -20.26
C ARG A 80 -14.22 -28.73 -20.71
N LYS A 81 -13.68 -29.15 -21.86
CA LYS A 81 -12.45 -28.58 -22.42
C LYS A 81 -12.65 -27.11 -22.78
N THR A 82 -13.79 -26.76 -23.39
CA THR A 82 -14.15 -25.36 -23.68
C THR A 82 -14.28 -24.53 -22.41
N ILE A 83 -14.89 -25.06 -21.34
CA ILE A 83 -14.97 -24.37 -20.03
C ILE A 83 -13.58 -24.07 -19.48
N ILE A 84 -12.67 -25.04 -19.51
CA ILE A 84 -11.29 -24.90 -19.04
C ILE A 84 -10.53 -23.87 -19.89
N GLU A 85 -10.78 -23.82 -21.19
CA GLU A 85 -10.12 -22.90 -22.11
C GLU A 85 -10.57 -21.44 -21.90
N ILE A 86 -11.85 -21.22 -21.62
CA ILE A 86 -12.39 -19.90 -21.21
C ILE A 86 -11.78 -19.44 -19.88
N GLN A 87 -11.63 -20.35 -18.91
CA GLN A 87 -10.95 -20.04 -17.64
C GLN A 87 -9.48 -19.68 -17.86
N ARG A 88 -8.78 -20.41 -18.73
CA ARG A 88 -7.38 -20.15 -19.06
C ARG A 88 -7.16 -18.81 -19.75
N ASN A 89 -8.02 -18.46 -20.71
CA ASN A 89 -7.95 -17.19 -21.43
C ASN A 89 -8.31 -16.00 -20.54
N SER A 90 -9.19 -16.19 -19.57
CA SER A 90 -9.47 -15.18 -18.54
C SER A 90 -8.24 -14.95 -17.66
N CYS A 91 -7.53 -16.03 -17.29
CA CYS A 91 -6.28 -15.95 -16.53
C CYS A 91 -5.10 -15.36 -17.35
N SER A 92 -5.06 -15.52 -18.68
CA SER A 92 -4.02 -14.87 -19.51
C SER A 92 -4.27 -13.38 -19.74
N LYS A 93 -5.53 -12.93 -19.71
CA LYS A 93 -5.87 -11.49 -19.75
C LYS A 93 -5.51 -10.76 -18.44
N ASP A 94 -5.25 -11.51 -17.37
CA ASP A 94 -4.73 -11.01 -16.09
C ASP A 94 -3.31 -10.40 -16.22
N THR A 95 -2.64 -10.55 -17.37
CA THR A 95 -1.31 -9.96 -17.62
C THR A 95 -1.34 -8.43 -17.73
N GLU A 96 -2.42 -7.83 -18.24
CA GLU A 96 -2.61 -6.36 -18.22
C GLU A 96 -2.87 -5.83 -16.80
N ASN A 97 -3.46 -6.67 -15.94
CA ASN A 97 -3.71 -6.37 -14.54
C ASN A 97 -2.39 -6.32 -13.73
N LYS A 98 -1.38 -7.12 -14.11
CA LYS A 98 -0.04 -7.05 -13.51
C LYS A 98 0.63 -5.69 -13.69
N GLU A 99 0.44 -5.03 -14.83
CA GLU A 99 0.99 -3.68 -15.05
C GLU A 99 0.28 -2.63 -14.17
N PHE A 100 -1.03 -2.75 -13.98
CA PHE A 100 -1.79 -1.91 -13.05
C PHE A 100 -1.30 -2.10 -11.60
N TYR A 101 -1.20 -3.35 -11.15
CA TYR A 101 -0.65 -3.66 -9.82
C TYR A 101 0.81 -3.23 -9.66
N SER A 102 1.63 -3.33 -10.70
CA SER A 102 3.01 -2.84 -10.68
C SER A 102 3.08 -1.34 -10.43
N LYS A 103 2.24 -0.55 -11.12
CA LYS A 103 2.19 0.92 -10.94
C LYS A 103 1.66 1.32 -9.57
N CYS A 104 0.63 0.63 -9.07
CA CYS A 104 0.14 0.82 -7.71
C CYS A 104 1.26 0.49 -6.69
N GLN A 105 2.00 -0.59 -6.89
CA GLN A 105 3.06 -1.03 -6.00
C GLN A 105 4.28 -0.10 -5.99
N GLU A 106 4.62 0.52 -7.12
CA GLU A 106 5.62 1.61 -7.19
C GLU A 106 5.20 2.80 -6.32
N SER A 107 3.95 3.28 -6.47
CA SER A 107 3.43 4.39 -5.69
C SER A 107 3.41 4.09 -4.17
N HIS A 108 3.05 2.85 -3.82
CA HIS A 108 3.09 2.39 -2.43
C HIS A 108 4.51 2.35 -1.85
N THR A 109 5.48 1.88 -2.65
CA THR A 109 6.89 1.82 -2.26
C THR A 109 7.46 3.21 -1.99
N ASP A 110 7.11 4.19 -2.83
CA ASP A 110 7.51 5.58 -2.63
C ASP A 110 6.97 6.17 -1.32
N ASN A 111 5.71 5.88 -0.99
CA ASN A 111 5.09 6.32 0.27
C ASN A 111 5.78 5.69 1.49
N ILE A 112 6.10 4.40 1.45
CA ILE A 112 6.89 3.72 2.49
C ILE A 112 8.26 4.40 2.67
N PHE A 113 8.96 4.72 1.58
CA PHE A 113 10.25 5.39 1.65
C PHE A 113 10.17 6.78 2.26
N GLN A 114 9.10 7.55 1.98
CA GLN A 114 8.88 8.84 2.64
C GLN A 114 8.66 8.68 4.14
N ILE A 115 7.88 7.68 4.58
CA ILE A 115 7.70 7.37 6.00
C ILE A 115 9.04 7.02 6.66
N PHE A 116 9.86 6.17 6.06
CA PHE A 116 11.19 5.83 6.60
C PHE A 116 12.11 7.03 6.72
N LYS A 117 12.09 7.96 5.76
CA LYS A 117 12.84 9.22 5.83
C LYS A 117 12.37 10.08 7.01
N CYS A 118 11.06 10.16 7.24
CA CYS A 118 10.49 10.93 8.35
C CYS A 118 10.82 10.30 9.72
N VAL A 119 10.63 8.99 9.86
CA VAL A 119 10.95 8.24 11.08
C VAL A 119 12.43 8.34 11.41
N SER A 120 13.32 8.15 10.43
CA SER A 120 14.77 8.25 10.65
C SER A 120 15.21 9.65 11.09
N TYR A 121 14.60 10.70 10.54
CA TYR A 121 14.83 12.07 10.98
C TYR A 121 14.42 12.27 12.44
N VAL A 122 13.19 11.88 12.81
CA VAL A 122 12.67 11.99 14.19
C VAL A 122 13.55 11.22 15.17
N LEU A 123 13.93 9.98 14.83
CA LEU A 123 14.80 9.14 15.66
C LEU A 123 16.16 9.82 15.89
N THR A 124 16.75 10.38 14.84
CA THR A 124 18.04 11.07 14.90
C THR A 124 17.99 12.28 15.84
N VAL A 125 16.91 13.07 15.77
CA VAL A 125 16.71 14.21 16.67
C VAL A 125 16.57 13.75 18.11
N VAL A 126 15.74 12.74 18.39
CA VAL A 126 15.51 12.22 19.74
C VAL A 126 16.79 11.64 20.34
N VAL A 127 17.52 10.80 19.60
CA VAL A 127 18.78 10.20 20.05
C VAL A 127 19.84 11.27 20.31
N ARG A 128 19.93 12.30 19.45
CA ARG A 128 20.85 13.41 19.64
C ARG A 128 20.55 14.19 20.92
N GLU A 129 19.29 14.56 21.16
CA GLU A 129 18.91 15.30 22.36
C GLU A 129 19.13 14.44 23.63
N ALA A 130 18.87 13.13 23.59
CA ALA A 130 19.18 12.20 24.68
C ALA A 130 20.69 12.09 24.98
N LEU A 131 21.53 12.05 23.94
CA LEU A 131 23.00 12.07 24.09
C LEU A 131 23.49 13.38 24.70
N ILE A 132 22.94 14.52 24.28
CA ILE A 132 23.28 15.83 24.85
C ILE A 132 22.90 15.87 26.33
N TYR A 133 21.71 15.42 26.69
CA TYR A 133 21.27 15.34 28.08
C TYR A 133 22.20 14.47 28.93
N LYS A 134 22.57 13.28 28.44
CA LYS A 134 23.50 12.37 29.11
C LYS A 134 24.89 12.97 29.30
N LEU A 135 25.38 13.74 28.32
CA LEU A 135 26.68 14.42 28.40
C LEU A 135 26.64 15.60 29.38
N LEU A 136 25.54 16.34 29.45
CA LEU A 136 25.37 17.47 30.37
C LEU A 136 25.22 17.00 31.83
N SER A 137 24.47 15.93 32.05
CA SER A 137 24.35 15.28 33.36
C SER A 137 25.70 14.72 33.86
N LYS A 138 26.47 14.05 32.98
CA LYS A 138 27.83 13.57 33.33
C LYS A 138 28.79 14.70 33.72
N LYS A 139 28.57 15.92 33.23
CA LYS A 139 29.42 17.09 33.50
C LYS A 139 28.89 17.97 34.64
N GLY A 140 27.79 17.59 35.30
CA GLY A 140 27.22 18.32 36.44
C GLY A 140 26.54 19.65 36.08
N TYR A 141 26.17 19.85 34.81
CA TYR A 141 25.45 21.06 34.39
C TYR A 141 23.93 20.96 34.57
N ILE A 142 23.42 19.74 34.78
CA ILE A 142 22.02 19.38 35.01
C ILE A 142 22.00 18.23 36.02
#